data_AF-A0A7Y5DJQ3-F1
#
_entry.id   AF-A0A7Y5DJQ3-F1
#
_cell.length_a   1.000
_cell.length_b   1.000
_cell.length_c   1.000
_cell.angle_alpha   90.00
_cell.angle_beta   90.00
_cell.angle_gamma   90.00
#
_symmetry.space_group_name_H-M   'P 1'
#
loop_
_entity.id
_entity.type
_entity.pdbx_description
1 polymer ?
#
loop_
_entity_poly.entity_id
_entity_poly.type
_entity_poly.pdbx_seq_one_letter_code
_entity_poly.pdbx_strand_id
1 'polypeptide(L)'
;MFSRKVEWLLIVLVILNVTAITLGTVRSIYSEVGTWLYWFEGFSVTVFTIEYVIRLYRAPSIEKYSDKNGRMRYLFSGYALIDFFAIAPYFIAFFIGVNSNTSFLRVMRILTLFRLAKLLRYQKALRLIGGVLRSKSPELLVCGVLICLFIFISAALLYMLESEAQPEIFSSIPASLWWAVISVTTIGYGDIVPVTTIGKVVSGFLAFVGVALIAIPTSIIAGGFIEATRNSPDSKPS
;
A
#
# COMPACT_ATOMS: atom_id res chain seq x y z
N MET A 1 -11.87 20.64 -19.32
CA MET A 1 -13.06 20.52 -18.44
C MET A 1 -13.67 19.13 -18.42
N PHE A 2 -13.76 18.42 -19.57
CA PHE A 2 -14.29 17.04 -19.65
C PHE A 2 -13.48 16.01 -18.84
N SER A 3 -12.14 16.16 -18.77
CA SER A 3 -11.24 15.26 -18.01
C SER A 3 -11.61 15.16 -16.52
N ARG A 4 -11.84 16.29 -15.83
CA ARG A 4 -12.12 16.30 -14.38
C ARG A 4 -13.43 15.61 -14.02
N LYS A 5 -14.48 15.73 -14.85
CA LYS A 5 -15.76 15.05 -14.59
C LYS A 5 -15.63 13.54 -14.73
N VAL A 6 -14.89 13.08 -15.73
CA VAL A 6 -14.60 11.65 -15.94
C VAL A 6 -13.74 11.10 -14.80
N GLU A 7 -12.72 11.84 -14.35
CA GLU A 7 -11.89 11.46 -13.20
C GLU A 7 -12.73 11.28 -11.93
N TRP A 8 -13.62 12.25 -11.62
CA TRP A 8 -14.53 12.14 -10.47
C TRP A 8 -15.49 10.96 -10.59
N LEU A 9 -16.06 10.72 -11.77
CA LEU A 9 -16.93 9.57 -12.01
C LEU A 9 -16.19 8.25 -11.76
N LEU A 10 -14.95 8.12 -12.22
CA LEU A 10 -14.13 6.93 -12.01
C LEU A 10 -13.79 6.73 -10.52
N ILE A 11 -13.47 7.80 -9.80
CA ILE A 11 -13.23 7.75 -8.35
C ILE A 11 -14.47 7.26 -7.61
N VAL A 12 -15.64 7.85 -7.91
CA VAL A 12 -16.92 7.42 -7.32
C VAL A 12 -17.20 5.95 -7.65
N LEU A 13 -16.96 5.52 -8.89
CA LEU A 13 -17.15 4.13 -9.29
C LEU A 13 -16.20 3.17 -8.55
N VAL A 14 -14.95 3.55 -8.31
CA VAL A 14 -14.00 2.76 -7.51
C VAL A 14 -14.47 2.64 -6.07
N ILE A 15 -14.90 3.75 -5.45
CA ILE A 15 -15.39 3.76 -4.07
C ILE A 15 -16.63 2.87 -3.94
N LEU A 16 -17.62 3.06 -4.81
CA LEU A 16 -18.83 2.24 -4.82
C LEU A 16 -18.51 0.75 -5.02
N ASN A 17 -17.52 0.43 -5.85
CA ASN A 17 -17.11 -0.96 -6.05
C ASN A 17 -16.47 -1.59 -4.81
N VAL A 18 -15.63 -0.83 -4.11
CA VAL A 18 -15.04 -1.29 -2.84
C VAL A 18 -16.12 -1.48 -1.78
N THR A 19 -17.07 -0.55 -1.69
CA THR A 19 -18.25 -0.71 -0.84
C THR A 19 -19.05 -1.96 -1.21
N ALA A 20 -19.34 -2.18 -2.50
CA ALA A 20 -20.05 -3.37 -2.97
C ALA A 20 -19.32 -4.67 -2.60
N ILE A 21 -17.99 -4.72 -2.73
CA ILE A 21 -17.17 -5.86 -2.33
C ILE A 21 -17.26 -6.09 -0.82
N THR A 22 -17.15 -5.03 -0.01
CA THR A 22 -17.25 -5.12 1.46
C THR A 22 -18.63 -5.58 1.92
N LEU A 23 -19.70 -5.09 1.28
CA LEU A 23 -21.07 -5.56 1.56
C LEU A 23 -21.24 -7.02 1.14
N GLY A 24 -20.62 -7.43 0.04
CA GLY A 24 -20.62 -8.81 -0.43
C GLY A 24 -19.85 -9.81 0.44
N THR A 25 -19.06 -9.36 1.43
CA THR A 25 -18.47 -10.26 2.43
C THR A 25 -19.44 -10.60 3.56
N VAL A 26 -20.48 -9.78 3.77
CA VAL A 26 -21.52 -10.01 4.77
C VAL A 26 -22.54 -10.99 4.22
N ARG A 27 -22.64 -12.17 4.85
CA ARG A 27 -23.46 -13.29 4.35
C ARG A 27 -24.95 -12.93 4.20
N SER A 28 -25.53 -12.18 5.13
CA SER A 28 -26.94 -11.75 5.10
C SER A 28 -27.23 -10.81 3.93
N ILE A 29 -26.31 -9.88 3.65
CA ILE A 29 -26.45 -8.94 2.54
C ILE A 29 -26.26 -9.68 1.21
N TYR A 30 -25.27 -10.56 1.13
CA TYR A 30 -25.00 -11.33 -0.09
C TYR A 30 -26.18 -12.21 -0.50
N SER A 31 -26.94 -12.79 0.45
CA SER A 31 -28.13 -13.58 0.13
C SER A 31 -29.28 -12.76 -0.48
N GLU A 32 -29.38 -11.47 -0.17
CA GLU A 32 -30.47 -10.62 -0.65
C GLU A 32 -30.12 -9.85 -1.93
N VAL A 33 -28.89 -9.33 -2.03
CA VAL A 33 -28.47 -8.45 -3.14
C VAL A 33 -27.30 -8.98 -3.96
N GLY A 34 -26.87 -10.23 -3.75
CA GLY A 34 -25.70 -10.83 -4.41
C GLY A 34 -25.72 -10.71 -5.94
N THR A 35 -26.88 -10.90 -6.57
CA THR A 35 -27.05 -10.76 -8.02
C THR A 35 -26.80 -9.34 -8.50
N TRP A 36 -27.29 -8.32 -7.78
CA TRP A 36 -27.05 -6.92 -8.10
C TRP A 36 -25.58 -6.55 -7.94
N LEU A 37 -24.91 -7.07 -6.90
CA LEU A 37 -23.47 -6.87 -6.69
C LEU A 37 -22.65 -7.47 -7.84
N TYR A 38 -23.01 -8.65 -8.33
CA TYR A 38 -22.35 -9.27 -9.50
C TYR A 38 -22.51 -8.44 -10.78
N TRP A 39 -23.74 -7.98 -11.08
CA TRP A 39 -23.98 -7.13 -12.24
C TRP A 39 -23.25 -5.79 -12.16
N PHE A 40 -23.24 -5.18 -10.97
CA PHE A 40 -22.51 -3.95 -10.73
C PHE A 40 -21.00 -4.13 -10.89
N GLU A 41 -20.44 -5.27 -10.45
CA GLU A 41 -19.04 -5.61 -10.69
C GLU A 41 -18.75 -5.68 -12.19
N GLY A 42 -19.54 -6.45 -12.95
CA GLY A 42 -19.40 -6.56 -14.41
C GLY A 42 -19.46 -5.19 -15.09
N PHE A 43 -20.47 -4.37 -14.76
CA PHE A 43 -20.60 -3.00 -15.27
C PHE A 43 -19.35 -2.14 -14.98
N SER A 44 -18.87 -2.16 -13.73
CA SER A 44 -17.69 -1.38 -13.33
C SER A 44 -16.43 -1.80 -14.08
N VAL A 45 -16.24 -3.11 -14.29
CA VAL A 45 -15.10 -3.66 -15.02
C VAL A 45 -15.18 -3.24 -16.48
N THR A 46 -16.35 -3.32 -17.11
CA THR A 46 -16.53 -2.83 -18.49
C THR A 46 -16.12 -1.36 -18.63
N VAL A 47 -16.58 -0.49 -17.71
CA VAL A 47 -16.20 0.93 -17.71
C VAL A 47 -14.68 1.10 -17.57
N PHE A 48 -14.04 0.36 -16.65
CA PHE A 48 -12.59 0.41 -16.46
C PHE A 48 -11.80 -0.15 -17.64
N THR A 49 -12.30 -1.18 -18.32
CA THR A 49 -11.68 -1.72 -19.53
C THR A 49 -11.74 -0.71 -20.66
N ILE A 50 -12.90 -0.08 -20.91
CA ILE A 50 -13.05 0.97 -21.93
C ILE A 50 -12.07 2.11 -21.64
N GLU A 51 -11.99 2.54 -20.38
CA GLU A 51 -11.08 3.60 -19.95
C GLU A 51 -9.60 3.23 -20.15
N TYR A 52 -9.20 2.01 -19.79
CA TYR A 52 -7.85 1.49 -20.01
C TYR A 52 -7.49 1.47 -21.51
N VAL A 53 -8.40 0.96 -22.34
CA VAL A 53 -8.23 0.87 -23.79
C VAL A 53 -8.10 2.26 -24.42
N ILE A 54 -8.97 3.21 -24.06
CA ILE A 54 -8.88 4.60 -24.53
C ILE A 54 -7.52 5.22 -24.16
N ARG A 55 -7.03 5.00 -22.93
CA ARG A 55 -5.71 5.50 -22.51
C ARG A 55 -4.58 4.86 -23.29
N LEU A 56 -4.62 3.55 -23.54
CA LEU A 56 -3.63 2.85 -24.34
C LEU A 56 -3.59 3.38 -25.79
N TYR A 57 -4.76 3.64 -26.39
CA TYR A 57 -4.84 4.24 -27.73
C TYR A 57 -4.32 5.67 -27.78
N ARG A 58 -4.55 6.46 -26.72
CA ARG A 58 -4.06 7.85 -26.61
C ARG A 58 -2.60 7.96 -26.14
N ALA A 59 -1.99 6.89 -25.63
CA ALA A 59 -0.62 6.93 -25.11
C ALA A 59 0.42 7.54 -26.08
N PRO A 60 0.38 7.27 -27.40
CA PRO A 60 1.33 7.85 -28.36
C PRO A 60 1.25 9.37 -28.52
N SER A 61 0.18 10.03 -28.05
CA SER A 61 0.07 11.49 -28.10
C SER A 61 0.83 12.18 -26.96
N ILE A 62 1.42 11.41 -26.04
CA ILE A 62 2.28 11.92 -24.97
C ILE A 62 3.72 11.86 -25.48
N GLU A 63 4.44 12.97 -25.42
CA GLU A 63 5.82 13.10 -25.92
C GLU A 63 6.74 11.95 -25.44
N LYS A 64 6.61 11.55 -24.17
CA LYS A 64 7.34 10.43 -23.55
C LYS A 64 7.12 9.06 -24.22
N TYR A 65 6.01 8.87 -24.94
CA TYR A 65 5.57 7.62 -25.57
C TYR A 65 5.28 7.79 -27.07
N SER A 66 5.80 8.85 -27.70
CA SER A 66 5.52 9.15 -29.11
C SER A 66 6.28 8.27 -30.10
N ASP A 67 7.22 7.43 -29.64
CA ASP A 67 8.00 6.54 -30.48
C ASP A 67 7.18 5.34 -30.99
N LYS A 68 7.65 4.67 -32.05
CA LYS A 68 7.00 3.47 -32.62
C LYS A 68 6.75 2.37 -31.57
N ASN A 69 7.61 2.28 -30.54
CA ASN A 69 7.49 1.33 -29.43
C ASN A 69 6.83 1.94 -28.17
N GLY A 70 6.35 3.18 -28.26
CA GLY A 70 5.83 3.93 -27.12
C GLY A 70 4.58 3.32 -26.50
N ARG A 71 3.75 2.62 -27.29
CA ARG A 71 2.62 1.83 -26.77
C ARG A 71 3.06 0.69 -25.85
N MET A 72 4.08 -0.07 -26.28
CA MET A 72 4.62 -1.16 -25.47
C MET A 72 5.26 -0.62 -24.19
N ARG A 73 5.99 0.50 -24.28
CA ARG A 73 6.56 1.19 -23.12
C ARG A 73 5.49 1.72 -22.16
N TYR A 74 4.35 2.18 -22.68
CA TYR A 74 3.22 2.59 -21.85
C TYR A 74 2.58 1.41 -21.14
N LEU A 75 2.44 0.26 -21.80
CA LEU A 75 1.86 -0.96 -21.21
C LEU A 75 2.64 -1.44 -19.97
N PHE A 76 3.97 -1.32 -19.99
CA PHE A 76 4.84 -1.60 -18.83
C PHE A 76 5.03 -0.42 -17.88
N SER A 77 4.31 0.70 -18.08
CA SER A 77 4.33 1.80 -17.11
C SER A 77 3.52 1.44 -15.86
N GLY A 78 3.96 1.91 -14.69
CA GLY A 78 3.25 1.66 -13.43
C GLY A 78 1.76 2.08 -13.48
N TYR A 79 1.43 3.10 -14.28
CA TYR A 79 0.06 3.54 -14.48
C TYR A 79 -0.80 2.54 -15.27
N ALA A 80 -0.26 1.94 -16.33
CA ALA A 80 -0.96 0.93 -17.11
C ALA A 80 -1.05 -0.40 -16.36
N LEU A 81 -0.01 -0.76 -15.61
CA LEU A 81 -0.02 -1.94 -14.73
C LEU A 81 -1.11 -1.83 -13.67
N ILE A 82 -1.29 -0.68 -13.02
CA ILE A 82 -2.39 -0.46 -12.07
C ILE A 82 -3.75 -0.70 -12.73
N ASP A 83 -3.97 -0.17 -13.94
CA ASP A 83 -5.24 -0.36 -14.65
C ASP A 83 -5.45 -1.82 -15.06
N PHE A 84 -4.39 -2.48 -15.51
CA PHE A 84 -4.41 -3.90 -15.85
C PHE A 84 -4.76 -4.77 -14.63
N PHE A 85 -4.06 -4.61 -13.51
CA PHE A 85 -4.36 -5.35 -12.27
C PHE A 85 -5.72 -5.03 -11.68
N ALA A 86 -6.29 -3.85 -11.96
CA ALA A 86 -7.64 -3.51 -11.54
C ALA A 86 -8.74 -4.28 -12.29
N ILE A 87 -8.50 -4.68 -13.54
CA ILE A 87 -9.47 -5.41 -14.38
C ILE A 87 -9.17 -6.92 -14.48
N ALA A 88 -7.89 -7.30 -14.35
CA ALA A 88 -7.43 -8.67 -14.56
C ALA A 88 -8.16 -9.73 -13.71
N PRO A 89 -8.41 -9.54 -12.39
CA PRO A 89 -9.04 -10.57 -11.57
C PRO A 89 -10.41 -11.01 -12.10
N TYR A 90 -11.20 -10.08 -12.62
CA TYR A 90 -12.52 -10.38 -13.20
C TYR A 90 -12.40 -11.22 -14.48
N PHE A 91 -11.51 -10.84 -15.40
CA PHE A 91 -11.30 -11.59 -16.63
C PHE A 91 -10.70 -12.97 -16.35
N ILE A 92 -9.75 -13.08 -15.42
CA ILE A 92 -9.16 -14.35 -15.00
C ILE A 92 -10.25 -15.27 -14.43
N ALA A 93 -11.10 -14.78 -13.53
CA ALA A 93 -12.22 -15.55 -12.98
C ALA A 93 -13.24 -15.96 -14.06
N PHE A 94 -13.50 -15.08 -15.04
CA PHE A 94 -14.40 -15.36 -16.16
C PHE A 94 -13.87 -16.46 -17.08
N PHE A 95 -12.58 -16.42 -17.47
CA PHE A 95 -11.97 -17.38 -18.40
C PHE A 95 -11.66 -18.75 -17.76
N ILE A 96 -11.29 -18.79 -16.48
CA ILE A 96 -10.99 -20.04 -15.76
C ILE A 96 -12.28 -20.80 -15.41
N GLY A 97 -13.43 -20.14 -15.48
CA GLY A 97 -14.73 -20.74 -15.24
C GLY A 97 -15.08 -20.83 -13.75
N VAL A 98 -16.39 -20.66 -13.48
CA VAL A 98 -17.02 -20.61 -12.15
C VAL A 98 -16.91 -21.94 -11.37
N ASN A 99 -16.44 -23.02 -12.02
CA ASN A 99 -16.26 -24.35 -11.42
C ASN A 99 -14.92 -24.55 -10.68
N SER A 100 -14.09 -23.51 -10.58
CA SER A 100 -12.84 -23.55 -9.84
C SER A 100 -13.07 -23.34 -8.33
N ASN A 101 -12.31 -24.09 -7.51
CA ASN A 101 -12.32 -24.07 -6.03
C ASN A 101 -12.73 -22.71 -5.44
N THR A 102 -13.68 -22.71 -4.49
CA THR A 102 -14.18 -21.51 -3.81
C THR A 102 -13.07 -20.62 -3.21
N SER A 103 -11.93 -21.22 -2.85
CA SER A 103 -10.73 -20.52 -2.38
C SER A 103 -10.07 -19.65 -3.46
N PHE A 104 -10.00 -20.09 -4.72
CA PHE A 104 -9.39 -19.32 -5.81
C PHE A 104 -10.22 -18.08 -6.14
N LEU A 105 -11.54 -18.23 -6.23
CA LEU A 105 -12.46 -17.11 -6.43
C LEU A 105 -12.40 -16.10 -5.27
N ARG A 106 -12.16 -16.55 -4.03
CA ARG A 106 -11.95 -15.68 -2.87
C ARG A 106 -10.68 -14.84 -3.01
N VAL A 107 -9.57 -15.45 -3.43
CA VAL A 107 -8.32 -14.71 -3.68
C VAL A 107 -8.52 -13.70 -4.81
N MET A 108 -9.12 -14.11 -5.94
CA MET A 108 -9.42 -13.18 -7.04
C MET A 108 -10.30 -12.02 -6.58
N ARG A 109 -11.30 -12.27 -5.72
CA ARG A 109 -12.12 -11.21 -5.12
C ARG A 109 -11.31 -10.25 -4.26
N ILE A 110 -10.33 -10.72 -3.47
CA ILE A 110 -9.43 -9.83 -2.72
C ILE A 110 -8.54 -9.02 -3.67
N LEU A 111 -8.02 -9.65 -4.73
CA LEU A 111 -7.22 -8.96 -5.74
C LEU A 111 -8.00 -7.83 -6.44
N THR A 112 -9.33 -7.88 -6.47
CA THR A 112 -10.11 -6.75 -7.00
C THR A 112 -9.89 -5.45 -6.22
N LEU A 113 -9.44 -5.50 -4.96
CA LEU A 113 -9.07 -4.32 -4.18
C LEU A 113 -7.88 -3.57 -4.79
N PHE A 114 -7.08 -4.19 -5.67
CA PHE A 114 -6.06 -3.48 -6.43
C PHE A 114 -6.63 -2.32 -7.28
N ARG A 115 -7.93 -2.32 -7.60
CA ARG A 115 -8.58 -1.17 -8.24
C ARG A 115 -8.55 0.10 -7.38
N LEU A 116 -8.39 0.00 -6.06
CA LEU A 116 -8.13 1.16 -5.18
C LEU A 116 -6.85 1.88 -5.56
N ALA A 117 -5.85 1.17 -6.09
CA ALA A 117 -4.62 1.79 -6.59
C ALA A 117 -4.89 2.76 -7.74
N LYS A 118 -6.04 2.67 -8.44
CA LYS A 118 -6.44 3.69 -9.42
C LYS A 118 -6.63 5.06 -8.77
N LEU A 119 -7.07 5.13 -7.50
CA LEU A 119 -7.21 6.39 -6.75
C LEU A 119 -5.87 7.12 -6.59
N LEU A 120 -4.79 6.35 -6.47
CA LEU A 120 -3.43 6.89 -6.31
C LEU A 120 -2.99 7.72 -7.52
N ARG A 121 -3.58 7.49 -8.70
CA ARG A 121 -3.22 8.18 -9.94
C ARG A 121 -3.83 9.58 -10.05
N TYR A 122 -4.96 9.81 -9.38
CA TYR A 122 -5.68 11.07 -9.46
C TYR A 122 -5.14 12.13 -8.50
N GLN A 123 -4.28 11.73 -7.55
CA GLN A 123 -3.73 12.65 -6.56
C GLN A 123 -2.41 13.25 -7.04
N LYS A 124 -2.42 14.55 -7.34
CA LYS A 124 -1.19 15.34 -7.56
C LYS A 124 -0.23 15.20 -6.38
N ALA A 125 -0.76 15.12 -5.16
CA ALA A 125 0.00 14.93 -3.93
C ALA A 125 0.89 13.68 -3.97
N LEU A 126 0.46 12.58 -4.59
CA LEU A 126 1.25 11.35 -4.66
C LEU A 126 2.44 11.46 -5.61
N ARG A 127 2.36 12.32 -6.63
CA ARG A 127 3.53 12.63 -7.47
C ARG A 127 4.58 13.43 -6.69
N LEU A 128 4.13 14.35 -5.83
CA LEU A 128 5.02 15.08 -4.93
C LEU A 128 5.65 14.14 -3.91
N ILE A 129 4.86 13.30 -3.23
CA ILE A 129 5.34 12.26 -2.32
C ILE A 129 6.39 11.38 -3.02
N GLY A 130 6.08 10.87 -4.22
CA GLY A 130 7.00 10.02 -4.98
C GLY A 130 8.28 10.74 -5.41
N GLY A 131 8.19 12.02 -5.75
CA GLY A 131 9.35 12.86 -6.04
C GLY A 131 10.25 13.05 -4.83
N VAL A 132 9.66 13.36 -3.67
CA VAL A 132 10.37 13.51 -2.39
C VAL A 132 11.03 12.20 -1.97
N LEU A 133 10.29 11.09 -1.97
CA LEU A 133 10.82 9.77 -1.62
C LEU A 133 11.97 9.36 -2.54
N ARG A 134 11.86 9.64 -3.84
CA ARG A 134 12.94 9.34 -4.79
C ARG A 134 14.15 10.25 -4.58
N SER A 135 13.93 11.53 -4.27
CA SER A 135 15.00 12.48 -4.00
C SER A 135 15.74 12.17 -2.70
N LYS A 136 15.04 11.62 -1.70
CA LYS A 136 15.60 11.27 -0.38
C LYS A 136 15.83 9.77 -0.22
N SER A 137 15.81 9.00 -1.31
CA SER A 137 15.88 7.54 -1.23
C SER A 137 17.19 7.02 -0.63
N PRO A 138 18.38 7.62 -0.89
CA PRO A 138 19.61 7.19 -0.24
C PRO A 138 19.56 7.36 1.28
N GLU A 139 19.08 8.51 1.77
CA GLU A 139 18.97 8.80 3.20
C GLU A 139 17.93 7.89 3.88
N LEU A 140 16.78 7.70 3.23
CA LEU A 140 15.72 6.81 3.72
C LEU A 140 16.18 5.35 3.76
N LEU A 141 17.01 4.91 2.82
CA LEU A 141 17.57 3.55 2.81
C LEU A 141 18.48 3.36 4.02
N VAL A 142 19.39 4.30 4.29
CA VAL A 142 20.27 4.25 5.47
C VAL A 142 19.45 4.21 6.75
N CYS A 143 18.42 5.06 6.89
CA CYS A 143 17.54 5.04 8.04
C CYS A 143 16.80 3.70 8.18
N GLY A 144 16.28 3.15 7.08
CA GLY A 144 15.62 1.85 7.06
C GLY A 144 16.54 0.73 7.53
N VAL A 145 17.79 0.71 7.08
CA VAL A 145 18.79 -0.27 7.53
C VAL A 145 19.07 -0.11 9.03
N LEU A 146 19.24 1.11 9.54
CA LEU A 146 19.46 1.35 10.97
C LEU A 146 18.26 0.91 11.83
N ILE A 147 17.03 1.21 11.40
CA ILE A 147 15.81 0.77 12.09
C ILE A 147 15.71 -0.75 12.09
N CYS A 148 15.95 -1.41 10.95
CA CYS A 148 15.96 -2.87 10.87
C CYS A 148 16.99 -3.47 11.82
N LEU A 149 18.24 -2.99 11.79
CA LEU A 149 19.28 -3.46 12.71
C LEU A 149 18.88 -3.27 14.17
N PHE A 150 18.31 -2.11 14.52
CA PHE A 150 17.82 -1.85 15.86
C PHE A 150 16.72 -2.83 16.30
N ILE A 151 15.77 -3.15 15.42
CA ILE A 151 14.71 -4.14 15.68
C ILE A 151 15.32 -5.52 15.94
N PHE A 152 16.28 -5.96 15.11
CA PHE A 152 16.96 -7.25 15.29
C PHE A 152 17.74 -7.31 16.61
N ILE A 153 18.49 -6.27 16.95
CA ILE A 153 19.25 -6.18 18.20
C ILE A 153 18.30 -6.20 19.40
N SER A 154 17.20 -5.43 19.35
CA SER A 154 16.19 -5.37 20.40
C SER A 154 15.55 -6.73 20.65
N ALA A 155 15.17 -7.43 19.57
CA ALA A 155 14.60 -8.77 19.63
C ALA A 155 15.57 -9.80 20.21
N ALA A 156 16.83 -9.78 19.77
CA ALA A 156 17.85 -10.68 20.30
C ALA A 156 18.13 -10.43 21.80
N LEU A 157 18.19 -9.16 22.21
CA LEU A 157 18.42 -8.78 23.59
C LEU A 157 17.27 -9.22 24.50
N LEU A 158 16.01 -8.99 24.11
CA LEU A 158 14.88 -9.47 24.90
C LEU A 158 14.75 -10.99 24.90
N TYR A 159 15.03 -11.65 23.77
CA TYR A 159 15.10 -13.11 23.76
C TYR A 159 16.10 -13.62 24.82
N MET A 160 17.30 -13.05 24.89
CA MET A 160 18.30 -13.46 25.88
C MET A 160 17.87 -13.17 27.32
N LEU A 161 17.08 -12.12 27.56
CA LEU A 161 16.67 -11.71 28.91
C LEU A 161 15.37 -12.39 29.39
N GLU A 162 14.50 -12.80 28.47
CA GLU A 162 13.15 -13.27 28.79
C GLU A 162 12.90 -14.73 28.41
N SER A 163 13.76 -15.37 27.60
CA SER A 163 13.52 -16.77 27.15
C SER A 163 13.44 -17.78 28.28
N GLU A 164 14.18 -17.60 29.38
CA GLU A 164 14.08 -18.49 30.55
C GLU A 164 12.79 -18.26 31.36
N ALA A 165 12.36 -17.00 31.49
CA ALA A 165 11.16 -16.65 32.25
C ALA A 165 9.87 -16.89 31.45
N GLN A 166 9.94 -16.80 30.13
CA GLN A 166 8.80 -16.86 29.21
C GLN A 166 9.16 -17.65 27.92
N PRO A 167 9.47 -18.96 28.03
CA PRO A 167 9.97 -19.77 26.92
C PRO A 167 8.97 -19.94 25.77
N GLU A 168 7.67 -19.85 26.04
CA GLU A 168 6.62 -19.95 25.00
C GLU A 168 6.48 -18.64 24.19
N ILE A 169 6.72 -17.49 24.83
CA ILE A 169 6.51 -16.17 24.25
C ILE A 169 7.80 -15.69 23.58
N PHE A 170 8.90 -15.70 24.31
CA PHE A 170 10.25 -15.38 23.82
C PHE A 170 10.99 -16.67 23.42
N SER A 171 10.33 -17.50 22.60
CA SER A 171 10.82 -18.84 22.20
C SER A 171 12.00 -18.81 21.23
N SER A 172 12.15 -17.73 20.48
CA SER A 172 13.22 -17.54 19.52
C SER A 172 13.42 -16.06 19.19
N ILE A 173 14.55 -15.71 18.57
CA ILE A 173 14.78 -14.34 18.08
C ILE A 173 13.69 -13.92 17.08
N PRO A 174 13.28 -14.75 16.08
CA PRO A 174 12.18 -14.40 15.19
C PRO A 174 10.84 -14.17 15.90
N ALA A 175 10.51 -14.96 16.94
CA ALA A 175 9.31 -14.73 17.74
C ALA A 175 9.39 -13.37 18.47
N SER A 176 10.57 -13.04 18.98
CA SER A 176 10.85 -11.77 19.68
C SER A 176 10.85 -10.55 18.75
N LEU A 177 11.01 -10.73 17.43
CA LEU A 177 10.87 -9.65 16.45
C LEU A 177 9.49 -9.03 16.48
N TRP A 178 8.44 -9.81 16.75
CA TRP A 178 7.07 -9.28 16.84
C TRP A 178 7.00 -8.18 17.91
N TRP A 179 7.53 -8.46 19.10
CA TRP A 179 7.62 -7.47 20.18
C TRP A 179 8.43 -6.24 19.78
N ALA A 180 9.61 -6.43 19.17
CA ALA A 180 10.47 -5.32 18.77
C ALA A 180 9.81 -4.43 17.70
N VAL A 181 9.13 -5.02 16.71
CA VAL A 181 8.41 -4.29 15.66
C VAL A 181 7.28 -3.46 16.26
N ILE A 182 6.38 -4.07 17.05
CA ILE A 182 5.23 -3.35 17.61
C ILE A 182 5.65 -2.27 18.62
N SER A 183 6.77 -2.47 19.32
CA SER A 183 7.32 -1.52 20.29
C SER A 183 7.99 -0.34 19.60
N VAL A 184 8.88 -0.60 18.64
CA VAL A 184 9.57 0.46 17.87
C VAL A 184 8.56 1.30 17.10
N THR A 185 7.55 0.66 16.49
CA THR A 185 6.47 1.36 15.77
C THR A 185 5.44 2.04 16.67
N THR A 186 5.63 2.00 17.99
CA THR A 186 4.76 2.64 19.00
C THR A 186 3.32 2.11 19.03
N ILE A 187 3.06 0.94 18.42
CA ILE A 187 1.74 0.29 18.44
C ILE A 187 1.49 -0.32 19.81
N GLY A 188 2.42 -1.15 20.29
CA GLY A 188 2.38 -1.75 21.62
C GLY A 188 1.06 -2.42 21.99
N TYR A 189 0.64 -3.45 21.25
CA TYR A 189 -0.61 -4.19 21.53
C TYR A 189 -0.71 -4.75 22.96
N GLY A 190 0.43 -4.99 23.61
CA GLY A 190 0.49 -5.50 24.98
C GLY A 190 0.24 -7.01 25.11
N ASP A 191 0.20 -7.72 23.98
CA ASP A 191 0.10 -9.17 23.88
C ASP A 191 1.41 -9.89 24.28
N ILE A 192 2.55 -9.23 24.05
CA ILE A 192 3.87 -9.68 24.51
C ILE A 192 4.53 -8.56 25.30
N VAL A 193 4.97 -8.84 26.53
CA VAL A 193 5.70 -7.88 27.38
C VAL A 193 6.77 -8.60 28.19
N PRO A 194 7.94 -7.96 28.44
CA PRO A 194 8.94 -8.52 29.34
C PRO A 194 8.44 -8.53 30.79
N VAL A 195 8.66 -9.64 31.47
CA VAL A 195 8.23 -9.82 32.88
C VAL A 195 9.39 -9.68 33.85
N THR A 196 10.62 -9.95 33.40
CA THR A 196 11.81 -9.85 34.26
C THR A 196 12.15 -8.39 34.55
N THR A 197 12.75 -8.13 35.72
CA THR A 197 13.16 -6.78 36.11
C THR A 197 14.16 -6.19 35.11
N ILE A 198 15.15 -6.98 34.68
CA ILE A 198 16.17 -6.54 33.72
C ILE A 198 15.53 -6.32 32.35
N GLY A 199 14.68 -7.24 31.88
CA GLY A 199 13.95 -7.09 30.62
C GLY A 199 13.06 -5.84 30.59
N LYS A 200 12.41 -5.49 31.70
CA LYS A 200 11.64 -4.23 31.82
C LYS A 200 12.51 -2.97 31.73
N VAL A 201 13.66 -2.95 32.40
CA VAL A 201 14.59 -1.80 32.34
C VAL A 201 15.13 -1.65 30.92
N VAL A 202 15.59 -2.75 30.32
CA VAL A 202 16.16 -2.76 28.96
C VAL A 202 15.11 -2.39 27.93
N SER A 203 13.92 -2.99 27.98
CA SER A 203 12.83 -2.68 27.06
C SER A 203 12.36 -1.23 27.17
N GLY A 204 12.33 -0.65 28.37
CA GLY A 204 12.02 0.78 28.56
C GLY A 204 13.04 1.67 27.86
N PHE A 205 14.33 1.35 27.99
CA PHE A 205 15.39 2.06 27.27
C PHE A 205 15.27 1.88 25.74
N LEU A 206 15.07 0.64 25.27
CA LEU A 206 14.90 0.35 23.84
C LEU A 206 13.67 1.06 23.25
N ALA A 207 12.56 1.15 23.98
CA ALA A 207 11.38 1.87 23.55
C ALA A 207 11.67 3.35 23.33
N PHE A 208 12.40 3.99 24.26
CA PHE A 208 12.80 5.39 24.12
C PHE A 208 13.69 5.63 22.88
N VAL A 209 14.68 4.77 22.66
CA VAL A 209 15.55 4.84 21.47
C VAL A 209 14.76 4.56 20.18
N GLY A 210 13.84 3.60 20.20
CA GLY A 210 13.00 3.25 19.05
C GLY A 210 12.15 4.43 18.56
N VAL A 211 11.52 5.16 19.48
CA VAL A 211 10.76 6.38 19.15
C VAL A 211 11.65 7.43 18.48
N ALA A 212 12.85 7.66 19.02
CA ALA A 212 13.80 8.61 18.45
C ALA A 212 14.25 8.20 17.04
N LEU A 213 14.42 6.89 16.78
CA LEU A 213 14.80 6.39 15.45
C LEU A 213 13.70 6.59 14.40
N ILE A 214 12.42 6.44 14.75
CA ILE A 214 11.30 6.69 13.81
C ILE A 214 11.14 8.19 13.47
N ALA A 215 11.59 9.08 14.34
CA ALA A 215 11.56 10.52 14.05
C ALA A 215 12.48 10.90 12.87
N ILE A 216 13.53 10.12 12.61
CA ILE A 216 14.53 10.39 11.56
C ILE A 216 13.91 10.33 10.14
N PRO A 217 13.32 9.21 9.67
CA PRO A 217 12.69 9.16 8.34
C PRO A 217 11.56 10.18 8.19
N THR A 218 10.81 10.44 9.26
CA THR A 218 9.77 11.47 9.28
C THR A 218 10.36 12.86 8.99
N SER A 219 11.47 13.20 9.65
CA SER A 219 12.17 14.48 9.46
C SER A 219 12.76 14.62 8.05
N ILE A 220 13.32 13.55 7.50
CA ILE A 220 13.86 13.53 6.13
C ILE A 220 12.75 13.79 5.10
N ILE A 221 11.60 13.12 5.26
CA ILE A 221 10.43 13.30 4.39
C ILE A 221 9.90 14.74 4.50
N ALA A 222 9.76 15.26 5.73
CA ALA A 222 9.31 16.63 5.97
C ALA A 222 10.23 17.67 5.31
N GLY A 223 11.55 17.53 5.49
CA GLY A 223 12.54 18.37 4.82
C GLY A 223 12.46 18.30 3.29
N GLY A 224 12.22 17.11 2.75
CA GLY A 224 12.02 16.92 1.31
C GLY A 224 10.76 17.60 0.78
N PHE A 225 9.66 17.63 1.54
CA PHE A 225 8.47 18.40 1.15
C PHE A 225 8.73 19.91 1.16
N ILE A 226 9.41 20.42 2.17
CA ILE A 226 9.77 21.85 2.26
C ILE A 226 10.63 22.24 1.04
N GLU A 227 11.62 21.42 0.69
CA GLU A 227 12.47 21.63 -0.49
C GLU A 227 11.68 21.59 -1.80
N ALA A 228 10.76 20.63 -1.96
CA ALA A 228 9.91 20.51 -3.14
C ALA A 228 8.95 21.71 -3.32
N THR A 229 8.42 22.24 -2.23
CA THR A 229 7.54 23.43 -2.27
C THR A 229 8.32 24.71 -2.58
N ARG A 230 9.52 24.89 -2.01
CA ARG A 230 10.37 26.06 -2.27
C ARG A 230 10.84 26.13 -3.73
N ASN A 231 11.13 25.00 -4.35
CA ASN A 231 11.60 24.92 -5.74
C ASN A 231 10.47 24.94 -6.78
N SER A 232 9.20 25.07 -6.37
CA SER A 232 8.09 25.20 -7.32
C SER A 232 8.10 26.60 -7.96
N PRO A 233 7.96 26.73 -9.30
CA PRO A 233 8.17 27.99 -10.04
C PRO A 233 7.21 29.13 -9.67
N ASP A 234 6.13 28.85 -8.93
CA ASP A 234 5.20 29.85 -8.39
C ASP A 234 5.76 30.61 -7.15
N SER A 235 6.97 30.28 -6.67
CA SER A 235 7.59 30.88 -5.48
C SER A 235 8.54 32.06 -5.75
N LYS A 236 8.73 32.47 -7.01
CA LYS A 236 9.47 33.70 -7.30
C LYS A 236 8.55 34.90 -7.04
N PRO A 237 8.83 35.76 -6.04
CA PRO A 237 8.10 37.01 -5.92
C PRO A 237 8.35 37.84 -7.19
N SER A 238 7.26 38.34 -7.77
CA SER A 238 7.24 39.37 -8.81
C SER A 238 7.93 40.65 -8.35
#